data_AF-A0A2V1B1Q6-F1
#
_entry.id   AF-A0A2V1B1Q6-F1
#
_cell.length_a   1.000
_cell.length_b   1.000
_cell.length_c   1.000
_cell.angle_alpha   90.00
_cell.angle_beta   90.00
_cell.angle_gamma   90.00
#
_symmetry.space_group_name_H-M   'P 1'
#
loop_
_entity.id
_entity.type
_entity.pdbx_description
1 polymer ?
#
loop_
_entity_poly.entity_id
_entity_poly.type
_entity_poly.pdbx_seq_one_letter_code
_entity_poly.pdbx_strand_id
1 'polypeptide(L)'
;MPPRYTRRLALLAVAIFVAVGIFIVEQRPQHSLEPHAFPSLYNLVHEIQEPSKEETSVSHPDMGELDPCTVLSPQKGFIDLRGLSVVYNHHGQEIKHLSWSAKGYDSGHNYTVGICSGAIKRNLLPSANVGDGLNASEVGAYYVDQQSGQYISMGQISSKPVFKGKKLTLTYENGTSCNGMTFKDGSPLRRKTILTFSCDREMLTKAHVSYVASVDECTYFFEIRSHLACPTAAKADNLAAIWIFILILLAALLVYFSGGIFYKLLKQRQSSH
;
A
#
# COMPACT_ATOMS: atom_id res chain seq x y z
N MET A 1 -7.74 65.54 -5.40
CA MET A 1 -8.45 64.51 -4.58
C MET A 1 -8.61 63.25 -5.43
N PRO A 2 -8.29 62.04 -4.96
CA PRO A 2 -8.59 60.84 -5.74
C PRO A 2 -10.12 60.74 -5.89
N PRO A 3 -10.64 60.42 -7.08
CA PRO A 3 -12.09 60.30 -7.26
C PRO A 3 -12.62 59.24 -6.29
N ARG A 4 -13.71 59.54 -5.59
CA ARG A 4 -14.31 58.67 -4.55
C ARG A 4 -14.53 57.22 -5.04
N TYR A 5 -14.63 57.03 -6.35
CA TYR A 5 -14.82 55.76 -7.03
C TYR A 5 -13.61 54.80 -6.93
N THR A 6 -12.37 55.29 -7.11
CA THR A 6 -11.18 54.40 -7.10
C THR A 6 -10.84 53.90 -5.69
N ARG A 7 -11.09 54.72 -4.67
CA ARG A 7 -10.95 54.31 -3.26
C ARG A 7 -11.99 53.25 -2.87
N ARG A 8 -13.21 53.33 -3.41
CA ARG A 8 -14.26 52.33 -3.21
C ARG A 8 -13.94 51.01 -3.91
N LEU A 9 -13.40 51.05 -5.12
CA LEU A 9 -12.99 49.83 -5.84
C LEU A 9 -11.82 49.11 -5.16
N ALA A 10 -10.83 49.85 -4.67
CA ALA A 10 -9.71 49.27 -3.93
C ALA A 10 -10.17 48.63 -2.61
N LEU A 11 -11.08 49.29 -1.87
CA LEU A 11 -11.66 48.73 -0.65
C LEU A 11 -12.51 47.49 -0.91
N LEU A 12 -13.27 47.45 -2.02
CA LEU A 12 -14.01 46.26 -2.43
C LEU A 12 -13.07 45.12 -2.83
N ALA A 13 -11.99 45.39 -3.55
CA ALA A 13 -11.01 44.37 -3.92
C ALA A 13 -10.30 43.77 -2.69
N VAL A 14 -9.93 44.61 -1.71
CA VAL A 14 -9.36 44.14 -0.43
C VAL A 14 -10.38 43.37 0.39
N ALA A 15 -11.64 43.84 0.46
CA ALA A 15 -12.70 43.13 1.17
C ALA A 15 -13.01 41.76 0.55
N ILE A 16 -13.01 41.66 -0.79
CA ILE A 16 -13.18 40.38 -1.50
C ILE A 16 -11.96 39.47 -1.23
N PHE A 17 -10.73 40.00 -1.22
CA PHE A 17 -9.54 39.21 -0.89
C PHE A 17 -9.55 38.69 0.55
N VAL A 18 -9.98 39.52 1.50
CA VAL A 18 -10.12 39.13 2.91
C VAL A 18 -11.25 38.12 3.06
N ALA A 19 -12.39 38.31 2.38
CA ALA A 19 -13.51 37.37 2.43
C ALA A 19 -13.17 36.01 1.79
N VAL A 20 -12.49 36.00 0.64
CA VAL A 20 -12.02 34.76 -0.01
C VAL A 20 -10.93 34.09 0.84
N GLY A 21 -10.02 34.86 1.42
CA GLY A 21 -9.01 34.34 2.35
C GLY A 21 -9.63 33.72 3.61
N ILE A 22 -10.63 34.38 4.22
CA ILE A 22 -11.36 33.86 5.37
C ILE A 22 -12.17 32.63 4.97
N PHE A 23 -12.85 32.63 3.81
CA PHE A 23 -13.60 31.47 3.32
C PHE A 23 -12.70 30.25 3.06
N ILE A 24 -11.48 30.46 2.56
CA ILE A 24 -10.47 29.40 2.39
C ILE A 24 -9.92 28.90 3.73
N VAL A 25 -9.80 29.77 4.74
CA VAL A 25 -9.44 29.38 6.11
C VAL A 25 -10.56 28.58 6.78
N GLU A 26 -11.82 28.95 6.55
CA GLU A 26 -13.01 28.26 7.07
C GLU A 26 -13.21 26.87 6.44
N GLN A 27 -12.75 26.67 5.19
CA GLN A 27 -12.74 25.35 4.56
C GLN A 27 -11.54 24.46 4.95
N ARG A 28 -10.65 24.89 5.86
CA ARG A 28 -9.79 23.91 6.52
C ARG A 28 -10.64 23.09 7.48
N PRO A 29 -10.74 21.76 7.31
CA PRO A 29 -11.32 20.93 8.34
C PRO A 29 -10.45 21.06 9.59
N GLN A 30 -10.97 21.69 10.64
CA GLN A 30 -10.38 21.58 11.96
C GLN A 30 -10.56 20.13 12.40
N HIS A 31 -9.49 19.35 12.30
CA HIS A 31 -9.36 18.19 13.17
C HIS A 31 -9.20 18.75 14.59
N SER A 32 -10.33 18.91 15.28
CA SER A 32 -10.37 19.20 16.71
C SER A 32 -9.65 18.06 17.42
N LEU A 33 -8.54 18.39 18.06
CA LEU A 33 -7.87 17.53 19.01
C LEU A 33 -8.76 17.46 20.25
N GLU A 34 -9.65 16.48 20.32
CA GLU A 34 -10.46 16.23 21.50
C GLU A 34 -9.59 15.52 22.56
N PRO A 35 -9.51 16.03 23.79
CA PRO A 35 -8.75 15.40 24.85
C PRO A 35 -9.53 14.18 25.34
N HIS A 36 -9.07 12.98 25.00
CA HIS A 36 -9.67 11.75 25.51
C HIS A 36 -9.53 11.68 27.03
N ALA A 37 -10.64 11.94 27.72
CA ALA A 37 -10.85 11.57 29.11
C ALA A 37 -10.82 10.03 29.22
N PHE A 38 -9.99 9.53 30.12
CA PHE A 38 -9.92 8.11 30.47
C PHE A 38 -11.22 7.67 31.16
N PRO A 39 -11.92 6.62 30.69
CA PRO A 39 -12.91 5.94 31.51
C PRO A 39 -12.20 5.03 32.52
N SER A 40 -12.67 5.12 33.76
CA SER A 40 -12.25 4.35 34.92
C SER A 40 -12.37 2.84 34.73
N LEU A 41 -11.43 2.09 35.35
CA LEU A 41 -11.27 0.63 35.40
C LEU A 41 -12.47 -0.19 35.93
N TYR A 42 -13.59 0.46 36.25
CA TYR A 42 -14.72 -0.16 36.94
C TYR A 42 -15.64 -0.99 36.02
N ASN A 43 -15.58 -0.79 34.69
CA ASN A 43 -16.48 -1.49 33.75
C ASN A 43 -15.86 -2.75 33.10
N LEU A 44 -14.70 -3.23 33.57
CA LEU A 44 -14.02 -4.40 32.99
C LEU A 44 -14.36 -5.74 33.68
N VAL A 45 -15.25 -5.76 34.67
CA VAL A 45 -15.38 -6.91 35.61
C VAL A 45 -16.71 -7.67 35.57
N HIS A 46 -17.74 -7.20 34.85
CA HIS A 46 -18.96 -7.99 34.63
C HIS A 46 -19.35 -7.80 33.15
N GLU A 47 -19.50 -8.80 32.29
CA GLU A 47 -19.96 -10.16 32.49
C GLU A 47 -19.57 -11.00 31.26
N ILE A 48 -19.13 -12.23 31.50
CA ILE A 48 -18.81 -13.23 30.47
C ILE A 48 -20.13 -13.84 29.97
N GLN A 49 -20.42 -13.76 28.67
CA GLN A 49 -21.30 -14.72 27.98
C GLN A 49 -21.04 -14.71 26.46
N GLU A 50 -20.45 -15.80 25.94
CA GLU A 50 -20.61 -16.24 24.54
C GLU A 50 -21.89 -17.11 24.42
N PRO A 51 -22.40 -17.46 23.22
CA PRO A 51 -22.20 -16.92 21.88
C PRO A 51 -23.53 -16.71 21.10
N SER A 52 -23.67 -15.65 20.30
CA SER A 52 -24.64 -15.63 19.20
C SER A 52 -24.24 -14.65 18.10
N LYS A 53 -24.39 -15.14 16.86
CA LYS A 53 -24.28 -14.43 15.59
C LYS A 53 -24.73 -12.96 15.65
N GLU A 54 -24.07 -12.19 14.77
CA GLU A 54 -24.46 -10.87 14.23
C GLU A 54 -23.64 -9.70 14.80
N GLU A 55 -22.38 -9.60 14.34
CA GLU A 55 -21.66 -8.33 14.38
C GLU A 55 -21.93 -7.55 13.10
N THR A 56 -22.95 -6.71 13.22
CA THR A 56 -23.10 -5.47 12.45
C THR A 56 -21.76 -4.75 12.35
N SER A 57 -21.34 -4.52 11.11
CA SER A 57 -20.20 -3.70 10.73
C SER A 57 -20.24 -2.34 11.41
N VAL A 58 -19.39 -2.14 12.43
CA VAL A 58 -19.05 -0.80 12.91
C VAL A 58 -18.17 -0.16 11.84
N SER A 59 -18.77 0.73 11.06
CA SER A 59 -18.13 1.50 9.99
C SER A 59 -17.06 2.44 10.58
N HIS A 60 -15.81 2.00 10.53
CA HIS A 60 -14.65 2.88 10.64
C HIS A 60 -14.54 3.71 9.34
N PRO A 61 -14.22 5.00 9.40
CA PRO A 61 -14.41 5.92 8.28
C PRO A 61 -13.52 5.50 7.10
N ASP A 62 -14.20 5.26 5.97
CA ASP A 62 -13.73 4.98 4.60
C ASP A 62 -12.22 5.16 4.38
N MET A 63 -11.43 4.17 4.80
CA MET A 63 -10.15 3.87 4.18
C MET A 63 -10.48 2.95 3.01
N GLY A 64 -10.50 3.51 1.80
CA GLY A 64 -10.75 2.75 0.58
C GLY A 64 -9.97 1.43 0.56
N GLU A 65 -10.61 0.38 0.04
CA GLU A 65 -10.02 -0.95 -0.11
C GLU A 65 -8.63 -0.83 -0.75
N LEU A 66 -7.60 -1.30 -0.03
CA LEU A 66 -6.21 -1.20 -0.48
C LEU A 66 -6.02 -2.01 -1.77
N ASP A 67 -5.18 -1.50 -2.68
CA ASP A 67 -4.78 -2.21 -3.88
C ASP A 67 -4.22 -3.61 -3.54
N PRO A 68 -4.46 -4.62 -4.38
CA PRO A 68 -3.87 -5.95 -4.19
C PRO A 68 -2.35 -5.85 -4.13
N CYS A 69 -1.75 -6.64 -3.25
CA CYS A 69 -0.32 -6.68 -2.96
C CYS A 69 0.25 -5.42 -2.30
N THR A 70 -0.61 -4.62 -1.67
CA THR A 70 -0.21 -3.45 -0.89
C THR A 70 -0.73 -3.53 0.55
N VAL A 71 -0.06 -2.85 1.47
CA VAL A 71 -0.42 -2.87 2.89
C VAL A 71 0.02 -1.61 3.62
N LEU A 72 -0.74 -1.23 4.63
CA LEU A 72 -0.37 -0.17 5.57
C LEU A 72 0.41 -0.77 6.75
N SER A 73 1.57 -0.18 7.02
CA SER A 73 2.39 -0.50 8.18
C SER A 73 1.75 0.01 9.46
N PRO A 74 1.77 -0.77 10.56
CA PRO A 74 1.37 -0.31 11.89
C PRO A 74 2.09 0.96 12.35
N GLN A 75 3.28 1.24 11.80
CA GLN A 75 4.10 2.42 12.11
C GLN A 75 3.81 3.63 11.18
N LYS A 76 2.64 3.68 10.55
CA LYS A 76 2.22 4.76 9.62
C LYS A 76 3.12 4.89 8.38
N GLY A 77 3.12 3.85 7.54
CA GLY A 77 3.76 3.86 6.23
C GLY A 77 3.04 2.95 5.24
N PHE A 78 3.29 3.10 3.95
CA PHE A 78 2.70 2.28 2.89
C PHE A 78 3.77 1.36 2.29
N ILE A 79 3.42 0.11 2.05
CA ILE A 79 4.29 -0.89 1.43
C ILE A 79 3.61 -1.42 0.18
N ASP A 80 4.32 -1.34 -0.95
CA ASP A 80 3.87 -1.85 -2.24
C ASP A 80 4.80 -2.96 -2.71
N LEU A 81 4.28 -4.19 -2.73
CA LEU A 81 5.04 -5.37 -3.13
C LEU A 81 4.85 -5.72 -4.61
N ARG A 82 4.06 -4.95 -5.39
CA ARG A 82 3.81 -5.24 -6.82
C ARG A 82 5.08 -5.24 -7.67
N GLY A 83 6.10 -4.46 -7.28
CA GLY A 83 7.41 -4.51 -7.93
C GLY A 83 8.14 -5.86 -7.78
N LEU A 84 7.65 -6.77 -6.93
CA LEU A 84 8.14 -8.14 -6.77
C LEU A 84 7.33 -9.17 -7.58
N SER A 85 6.16 -8.79 -8.10
CA SER A 85 5.24 -9.68 -8.82
C SER A 85 5.42 -9.60 -10.33
N VAL A 86 5.67 -8.39 -10.86
CA VAL A 86 5.67 -8.10 -12.29
C VAL A 86 6.79 -7.13 -12.66
N VAL A 87 7.39 -7.33 -13.83
CA VAL A 87 8.21 -6.32 -14.50
C VAL A 87 7.37 -5.58 -15.53
N TYR A 88 7.38 -4.26 -15.46
CA TYR A 88 6.72 -3.36 -16.42
C TYR A 88 7.72 -2.83 -17.46
N ASN A 89 7.25 -2.54 -18.67
CA ASN A 89 8.04 -1.82 -19.68
C ASN A 89 8.07 -0.32 -19.39
N HIS A 90 8.88 0.43 -20.14
CA HIS A 90 8.92 1.90 -20.05
C HIS A 90 7.58 2.57 -20.34
N HIS A 91 6.63 1.85 -20.95
CA HIS A 91 5.29 2.30 -21.29
C HIS A 91 4.22 1.85 -20.26
N GLY A 92 4.64 1.26 -19.12
CA GLY A 92 3.74 0.83 -18.04
C GLY A 92 2.97 -0.46 -18.30
N GLN A 93 3.28 -1.21 -19.36
CA GLN A 93 2.66 -2.49 -19.66
C GLN A 93 3.41 -3.64 -18.97
N GLU A 94 2.65 -4.61 -18.45
CA GLU A 94 3.20 -5.84 -17.86
C GLU A 94 3.95 -6.65 -18.94
N ILE A 95 5.24 -6.89 -18.71
CA ILE A 95 6.07 -7.71 -19.58
C ILE A 95 6.06 -9.16 -19.10
N LYS A 96 6.26 -9.36 -17.79
CA LYS A 96 6.61 -10.67 -17.25
C LYS A 96 6.33 -10.78 -15.76
N HIS A 97 5.63 -11.84 -15.37
CA HIS A 97 5.57 -12.28 -13.98
C HIS A 97 6.94 -12.74 -13.48
N LEU A 98 7.30 -12.27 -12.30
CA LEU A 98 8.51 -12.65 -11.60
C LEU A 98 8.26 -13.90 -10.76
N SER A 99 9.15 -14.86 -10.90
CA SER A 99 9.24 -16.05 -10.07
C SER A 99 10.62 -16.09 -9.43
N TRP A 100 10.67 -16.38 -8.14
CA TRP A 100 11.89 -16.36 -7.34
C TRP A 100 12.28 -17.77 -6.95
N SER A 101 13.55 -18.11 -7.16
CA SER A 101 14.07 -19.43 -6.82
C SER A 101 14.77 -19.40 -5.46
N ALA A 102 14.52 -20.42 -4.65
CA ALA A 102 15.16 -20.63 -3.37
C ALA A 102 15.60 -22.09 -3.25
N LYS A 103 16.83 -22.33 -2.84
CA LYS A 103 17.39 -23.68 -2.67
C LYS A 103 17.18 -24.14 -1.23
N GLY A 104 16.46 -25.25 -1.05
CA GLY A 104 16.37 -25.92 0.24
C GLY A 104 17.55 -26.86 0.41
N TYR A 105 18.60 -26.43 1.11
CA TYR A 105 19.76 -27.29 1.33
C TYR A 105 19.41 -28.52 2.18
N ASP A 106 18.51 -28.37 3.14
CA ASP A 106 18.10 -29.46 4.04
C ASP A 106 17.12 -30.43 3.38
N SER A 107 16.23 -29.94 2.50
CA SER A 107 15.23 -30.75 1.81
C SER A 107 15.69 -31.28 0.46
N GLY A 108 16.81 -30.79 -0.08
CA GLY A 108 17.32 -31.17 -1.40
C GLY A 108 16.50 -30.63 -2.59
N HIS A 109 15.42 -29.88 -2.35
CA HIS A 109 14.55 -29.36 -3.39
C HIS A 109 14.90 -27.93 -3.82
N ASN A 110 14.65 -27.64 -5.10
CA ASN A 110 14.67 -26.27 -5.62
C ASN A 110 13.24 -25.73 -5.64
N TYR A 111 12.97 -24.76 -4.79
CA TYR A 111 11.67 -24.12 -4.67
C TYR A 111 11.56 -22.93 -5.61
N THR A 112 10.37 -22.73 -6.16
CA THR A 112 10.00 -21.53 -6.91
C THR A 112 8.77 -20.89 -6.29
N VAL A 113 8.86 -19.60 -6.03
CA VAL A 113 7.83 -18.81 -5.34
C VAL A 113 7.49 -17.57 -6.17
N GLY A 114 6.20 -17.32 -6.37
CA GLY A 114 5.69 -16.05 -6.88
C GLY A 114 5.30 -15.13 -5.72
N ILE A 115 5.37 -13.82 -5.89
CA ILE A 115 4.96 -12.84 -4.85
C ILE A 115 3.73 -12.12 -5.39
N CYS A 116 2.56 -12.36 -4.80
CA CYS A 116 1.26 -11.87 -5.30
C CYS A 116 0.95 -12.23 -6.76
N SER A 117 1.65 -13.20 -7.33
CA SER A 117 1.51 -13.68 -8.70
C SER A 117 1.85 -15.16 -8.78
N GLY A 118 1.48 -15.79 -9.89
CA GLY A 118 1.79 -17.20 -10.12
C GLY A 118 3.29 -17.46 -10.20
N ALA A 119 3.71 -18.59 -9.63
CA ALA A 119 5.10 -19.06 -9.65
C ALA A 119 5.45 -19.80 -10.96
N ILE A 120 4.47 -20.45 -11.59
CA ILE A 120 4.68 -21.19 -12.83
C ILE A 120 4.74 -20.20 -14.00
N LYS A 121 5.77 -20.33 -14.84
CA LYS A 121 5.94 -19.47 -16.02
C LYS A 121 4.80 -19.70 -17.01
N ARG A 122 4.31 -18.61 -17.64
CA ARG A 122 3.16 -18.67 -18.57
C ARG A 122 3.29 -19.71 -19.69
N ASN A 123 4.51 -19.89 -20.23
CA ASN A 123 4.79 -20.87 -21.28
C ASN A 123 4.79 -22.33 -20.80
N LEU A 124 4.87 -22.56 -19.48
CA LEU A 124 4.86 -23.90 -18.88
C LEU A 124 3.46 -24.28 -18.36
N LEU A 125 2.53 -23.34 -18.22
CA LEU A 125 1.18 -23.59 -17.72
C LEU A 125 0.45 -24.74 -18.45
N PRO A 126 0.47 -24.84 -19.80
CA PRO A 126 -0.26 -25.91 -20.50
C PRO A 126 0.31 -27.31 -20.28
N SER A 127 1.58 -27.40 -19.86
CA SER A 127 2.29 -28.68 -19.70
C SER A 127 2.60 -29.01 -18.24
N ALA A 128 2.26 -28.12 -17.31
CA ALA A 128 2.50 -28.31 -15.89
C ALA A 128 1.48 -29.31 -15.31
N ASN A 129 1.93 -30.54 -15.08
CA ASN A 129 1.16 -31.52 -14.33
C ASN A 129 1.28 -31.20 -12.82
N VAL A 130 0.26 -30.56 -12.26
CA VAL A 130 0.21 -30.20 -10.84
C VAL A 130 -0.50 -31.31 -10.06
N GLY A 131 0.05 -31.67 -8.90
CA GLY A 131 -0.57 -32.62 -7.97
C GLY A 131 -2.01 -32.26 -7.62
N ASP A 132 -2.80 -33.28 -7.29
CA ASP A 132 -4.23 -33.20 -6.92
C ASP A 132 -5.15 -32.53 -7.96
N GLY A 133 -4.71 -32.38 -9.22
CA GLY A 133 -5.50 -31.74 -10.27
C GLY A 133 -5.72 -30.24 -10.05
N LEU A 134 -4.85 -29.58 -9.29
CA LEU A 134 -4.93 -28.14 -9.03
C LEU A 134 -4.60 -27.33 -10.29
N ASN A 135 -5.19 -26.13 -10.40
CA ASN A 135 -4.95 -25.23 -11.52
C ASN A 135 -3.52 -24.65 -11.47
N ALA A 136 -2.72 -24.92 -12.50
CA ALA A 136 -1.35 -24.42 -12.62
C ALA A 136 -1.26 -22.88 -12.55
N SER A 137 -2.28 -22.17 -12.99
CA SER A 137 -2.31 -20.69 -13.01
C SER A 137 -2.43 -20.08 -11.62
N GLU A 138 -2.93 -20.85 -10.65
CA GLU A 138 -3.17 -20.41 -9.27
C GLU A 138 -2.03 -20.79 -8.33
N VAL A 139 -1.00 -21.50 -8.81
CA VAL A 139 0.11 -21.97 -7.98
C VAL A 139 1.00 -20.79 -7.57
N GLY A 140 0.97 -20.46 -6.28
CA GLY A 140 1.77 -19.37 -5.70
C GLY A 140 3.19 -19.80 -5.33
N ALA A 141 3.40 -21.07 -5.02
CA ALA A 141 4.72 -21.65 -4.79
C ALA A 141 4.72 -23.15 -5.12
N TYR A 142 5.83 -23.67 -5.63
CA TYR A 142 5.98 -25.09 -5.93
C TYR A 142 7.43 -25.58 -5.83
N TYR A 143 7.59 -26.89 -5.77
CA TYR A 143 8.78 -27.61 -6.19
C TYR A 143 8.39 -28.71 -7.18
N VAL A 144 9.36 -29.21 -7.94
CA VAL A 144 9.16 -30.34 -8.84
C VAL A 144 9.69 -31.59 -8.14
N ASP A 145 8.84 -32.60 -8.01
CA ASP A 145 9.29 -33.92 -7.57
C ASP A 145 10.19 -34.53 -8.65
N GLN A 146 11.41 -34.91 -8.28
CA GLN A 146 12.39 -35.42 -9.25
C GLN A 146 12.05 -36.81 -9.78
N GLN A 147 11.28 -37.59 -9.02
CA GLN A 147 10.92 -38.95 -9.41
C GLN A 147 9.74 -38.96 -10.40
N SER A 148 8.66 -38.26 -10.07
CA SER A 148 7.46 -38.21 -10.92
C SER A 148 7.50 -37.10 -11.98
N GLY A 149 8.36 -36.09 -11.81
CA GLY A 149 8.32 -34.87 -12.63
C GLY A 149 7.10 -33.98 -12.34
N GLN A 150 6.31 -34.30 -11.32
CA GLN A 150 5.08 -33.59 -10.98
C GLN A 150 5.38 -32.29 -10.22
N TYR A 151 4.58 -31.26 -10.50
CA TYR A 151 4.62 -30.00 -9.78
C TYR A 151 3.84 -30.14 -8.47
N ILE A 152 4.53 -30.05 -7.35
CA ILE A 152 3.93 -30.09 -6.02
C ILE A 152 3.60 -28.66 -5.60
N SER A 153 2.33 -28.28 -5.68
CA SER A 153 1.86 -26.97 -5.21
C SER A 153 1.96 -26.88 -3.70
N MET A 154 2.61 -25.83 -3.21
CA MET A 154 2.77 -25.50 -1.79
C MET A 154 1.80 -24.40 -1.33
N GLY A 155 0.81 -24.08 -2.16
CA GLY A 155 -0.24 -23.10 -1.87
C GLY A 155 -0.65 -22.28 -3.09
N GLN A 156 -1.89 -21.79 -3.05
CA GLN A 156 -2.49 -20.92 -4.05
C GLN A 156 -2.12 -19.45 -3.81
N ILE A 157 -2.07 -18.68 -4.90
CA ILE A 157 -1.70 -17.26 -4.87
C ILE A 157 -2.63 -16.48 -3.95
N SER A 158 -2.03 -15.65 -3.11
CA SER A 158 -2.71 -14.59 -2.36
C SER A 158 -2.07 -13.25 -2.68
N SER A 159 -2.87 -12.19 -2.72
CA SER A 159 -2.42 -10.81 -2.90
C SER A 159 -2.67 -9.95 -1.66
N LYS A 160 -2.94 -10.58 -0.50
CA LYS A 160 -3.26 -9.87 0.74
C LYS A 160 -2.16 -10.07 1.79
N PRO A 161 -1.08 -9.26 1.75
CA PRO A 161 -0.05 -9.33 2.75
C PRO A 161 -0.53 -8.70 4.06
N VAL A 162 -0.20 -9.32 5.19
CA VAL A 162 -0.68 -8.95 6.53
C VAL A 162 0.48 -8.86 7.52
N PHE A 163 0.39 -7.89 8.44
CA PHE A 163 1.34 -7.81 9.54
C PHE A 163 0.96 -8.80 10.64
N LYS A 164 1.90 -9.69 10.98
CA LYS A 164 1.84 -10.54 12.17
C LYS A 164 2.87 -10.02 13.16
N GLY A 165 2.39 -9.28 14.15
CA GLY A 165 3.26 -8.50 15.04
C GLY A 165 4.05 -7.46 14.24
N LYS A 166 5.39 -7.56 14.26
CA LYS A 166 6.30 -6.64 13.55
C LYS A 166 6.74 -7.14 12.17
N LYS A 167 6.31 -8.34 11.77
CA LYS A 167 6.74 -8.97 10.51
C LYS A 167 5.62 -8.89 9.49
N LEU A 168 5.96 -8.48 8.27
CA LEU A 168 5.04 -8.50 7.14
C LEU A 168 5.04 -9.92 6.55
N THR A 169 3.86 -10.50 6.39
CA THR A 169 3.71 -11.88 5.93
C THR A 169 2.70 -12.00 4.80
N LEU A 170 2.92 -12.93 3.88
CA LEU A 170 1.94 -13.34 2.86
C LEU A 170 1.82 -14.86 2.93
N THR A 171 0.59 -15.36 3.08
CA THR A 171 0.34 -16.80 3.25
C THR A 171 -0.38 -17.35 2.02
N TYR A 172 0.16 -18.43 1.46
CA TYR A 172 -0.47 -19.23 0.41
C TYR A 172 -0.97 -20.53 1.02
N GLU A 173 -2.23 -20.85 0.79
CA GLU A 173 -2.91 -22.01 1.37
C GLU A 173 -3.48 -22.91 0.27
N ASN A 174 -4.10 -24.03 0.60
CA ASN A 174 -4.77 -24.91 -0.37
C ASN A 174 -3.84 -25.45 -1.48
N GLY A 175 -2.63 -25.84 -1.09
CA GLY A 175 -1.72 -26.60 -1.96
C GLY A 175 -2.16 -28.06 -2.16
N THR A 176 -1.22 -28.85 -2.68
CA THR A 176 -1.37 -30.31 -2.76
C THR A 176 -1.51 -30.94 -1.38
N SER A 177 -2.13 -32.11 -1.29
CA SER A 177 -2.31 -32.86 -0.06
C SER A 177 -0.96 -33.30 0.51
N CYS A 178 -0.75 -33.04 1.79
CA CYS A 178 0.40 -33.52 2.55
C CYS A 178 0.30 -35.06 2.64
N ASN A 179 1.44 -35.74 2.44
CA ASN A 179 1.50 -37.18 2.19
C ASN A 179 0.84 -37.99 3.32
N GLY A 180 -0.43 -38.39 3.13
CA GLY A 180 -1.19 -39.19 4.10
C GLY A 180 -1.63 -38.46 5.38
N MET A 181 -1.41 -37.15 5.50
CA MET A 181 -1.79 -36.38 6.68
C MET A 181 -3.24 -35.88 6.54
N THR A 182 -4.05 -36.13 7.57
CA THR A 182 -5.45 -35.70 7.64
C THR A 182 -5.71 -34.95 8.93
N PHE A 183 -6.65 -34.01 8.89
CA PHE A 183 -7.20 -33.39 10.09
C PHE A 183 -8.07 -34.39 10.86
N LYS A 184 -8.44 -34.05 12.10
CA LYS A 184 -9.29 -34.90 12.95
C LYS A 184 -10.68 -35.16 12.36
N ASP A 185 -11.14 -34.30 11.45
CA ASP A 185 -12.40 -34.42 10.73
C ASP A 185 -12.31 -35.30 9.47
N GLY A 186 -11.14 -35.87 9.17
CA GLY A 186 -10.88 -36.72 8.01
C GLY A 186 -10.54 -35.96 6.73
N SER A 187 -10.49 -34.62 6.75
CA SER A 187 -10.10 -33.84 5.58
C SER A 187 -8.57 -33.90 5.34
N PRO A 188 -8.10 -33.92 4.07
CA PRO A 188 -6.67 -33.96 3.76
C PRO A 188 -6.00 -32.65 4.17
N LEU A 189 -4.90 -32.75 4.92
CA LEU A 189 -4.07 -31.60 5.26
C LEU A 189 -3.42 -31.07 3.98
N ARG A 190 -3.61 -29.78 3.67
CA ARG A 190 -3.08 -29.16 2.45
C ARG A 190 -1.77 -28.42 2.72
N ARG A 191 -0.84 -28.50 1.78
CA ARG A 191 0.42 -27.76 1.85
C ARG A 191 0.16 -26.25 1.85
N LYS A 192 0.96 -25.52 2.61
CA LYS A 192 0.88 -24.06 2.70
C LYS A 192 2.26 -23.43 2.80
N THR A 193 2.37 -22.19 2.35
CA THR A 193 3.62 -21.43 2.33
C THR A 193 3.43 -20.11 3.05
N ILE A 194 4.38 -19.77 3.92
CA ILE A 194 4.43 -18.49 4.62
C ILE A 194 5.65 -17.73 4.14
N LEU A 195 5.39 -16.63 3.46
CA LEU A 195 6.38 -15.68 2.96
C LEU A 195 6.53 -14.57 4.00
N THR A 196 7.72 -14.37 4.54
CA THR A 196 8.02 -13.29 5.48
C THR A 196 8.90 -12.25 4.79
N PHE A 197 8.46 -11.00 4.78
CA PHE A 197 9.19 -9.90 4.15
C PHE A 197 10.05 -9.17 5.17
N SER A 198 11.30 -8.94 4.80
CA SER A 198 12.30 -8.18 5.56
C SER A 198 12.75 -6.98 4.72
N CYS A 199 12.57 -5.78 5.27
CA CYS A 199 13.02 -4.54 4.65
C CYS A 199 14.55 -4.48 4.63
N ASP A 200 15.11 -4.30 3.44
CA ASP A 200 16.55 -4.12 3.23
C ASP A 200 16.76 -2.91 2.32
N ARG A 201 17.03 -1.74 2.91
CA ARG A 201 17.17 -0.47 2.19
C ARG A 201 18.47 -0.35 1.40
N GLU A 202 19.50 -1.09 1.81
CA GLU A 202 20.84 -1.01 1.23
C GLU A 202 21.02 -1.98 0.05
N MET A 203 20.01 -2.80 -0.21
CA MET A 203 20.04 -3.79 -1.28
C MET A 203 19.92 -3.12 -2.66
N LEU A 204 21.04 -3.10 -3.39
CA LEU A 204 21.15 -2.58 -4.76
C LEU A 204 20.76 -3.60 -5.84
N THR A 205 20.62 -4.88 -5.46
CA THR A 205 20.26 -5.99 -6.35
C THR A 205 18.75 -6.27 -6.32
N LYS A 206 18.29 -7.20 -7.17
CA LYS A 206 16.90 -7.70 -7.11
C LYS A 206 16.64 -8.44 -5.80
N ALA A 207 15.37 -8.59 -5.42
CA ALA A 207 14.97 -9.28 -4.19
C ALA A 207 15.60 -10.66 -4.04
N HIS A 208 15.94 -11.01 -2.80
CA HIS A 208 16.53 -12.30 -2.46
C HIS A 208 15.52 -13.12 -1.67
N VAL A 209 15.24 -14.34 -2.14
CA VAL A 209 14.32 -15.27 -1.48
C VAL A 209 15.12 -16.43 -0.91
N SER A 210 15.01 -16.63 0.40
CA SER A 210 15.70 -17.68 1.15
C SER A 210 14.68 -18.65 1.71
N TYR A 211 14.94 -19.95 1.52
CA TYR A 211 14.22 -20.99 2.24
C TYR A 211 14.70 -21.02 3.69
N VAL A 212 13.77 -21.00 4.64
CA VAL A 212 14.09 -21.00 6.07
C VAL A 212 13.95 -22.41 6.63
N ALA A 213 12.77 -23.01 6.49
CA ALA A 213 12.47 -24.33 7.01
C ALA A 213 11.16 -24.87 6.42
N SER A 214 10.91 -26.15 6.66
CA SER A 214 9.61 -26.78 6.48
C SER A 214 9.26 -27.57 7.74
N VAL A 215 7.97 -27.63 8.04
CA VAL A 215 7.43 -28.47 9.11
C VAL A 215 6.63 -29.58 8.44
N ASP A 216 7.03 -30.82 8.73
CA ASP A 216 6.41 -32.06 8.24
C ASP A 216 6.21 -32.10 6.72
N GLU A 217 7.10 -31.44 5.97
CA GLU A 217 7.00 -31.28 4.50
C GLU A 217 5.63 -30.78 4.02
N CYS A 218 4.97 -29.98 4.86
CA CYS A 218 3.61 -29.54 4.67
C CYS A 218 3.46 -28.02 4.80
N THR A 219 4.14 -27.43 5.78
CA THR A 219 4.19 -25.96 5.94
C THR A 219 5.60 -25.45 5.65
N TYR A 220 5.72 -24.53 4.70
CA TYR A 220 7.02 -24.00 4.26
C TYR A 220 7.18 -22.54 4.65
N PHE A 221 8.39 -22.17 5.07
CA PHE A 221 8.73 -20.82 5.49
C PHE A 221 9.83 -20.26 4.60
N PHE A 222 9.56 -19.08 4.02
CA PHE A 222 10.54 -18.35 3.23
C PHE A 222 10.72 -16.93 3.78
N GLU A 223 11.94 -16.43 3.69
CA GLU A 223 12.28 -15.04 3.95
C GLU A 223 12.59 -14.32 2.64
N ILE A 224 11.96 -13.17 2.42
CA ILE A 224 12.14 -12.32 1.25
C ILE A 224 12.75 -11.01 1.72
N ARG A 225 14.00 -10.77 1.32
CA ARG A 225 14.69 -9.49 1.56
C ARG A 225 14.52 -8.58 0.36
N SER A 226 13.99 -7.38 0.59
CA SER A 226 13.77 -6.39 -0.47
C SER A 226 13.68 -4.97 0.06
N HIS A 227 14.14 -4.01 -0.74
CA HIS A 227 13.88 -2.59 -0.51
C HIS A 227 12.40 -2.23 -0.65
N LEU A 228 11.64 -2.99 -1.46
CA LEU A 228 10.18 -2.78 -1.64
C LEU A 228 9.37 -3.17 -0.41
N ALA A 229 9.93 -3.98 0.49
CA ALA A 229 9.29 -4.31 1.77
C ALA A 229 9.44 -3.19 2.81
N CYS A 230 10.14 -2.11 2.47
CA CYS A 230 10.33 -0.97 3.36
C CYS A 230 9.12 -0.03 3.32
N PRO A 231 8.61 0.42 4.48
CA PRO A 231 7.53 1.39 4.53
C PRO A 231 8.01 2.70 3.90
N THR A 232 7.25 3.15 2.90
CA THR A 232 7.40 4.46 2.27
C THR A 232 6.39 5.41 2.89
N ALA A 233 6.73 6.70 2.99
CA ALA A 233 5.74 7.70 3.35
C ALA A 233 4.57 7.64 2.34
N ALA A 234 3.33 7.81 2.83
CA ALA A 234 2.21 8.02 1.93
C ALA A 234 2.57 9.17 0.98
N LYS A 235 2.30 9.00 -0.32
CA LYS A 235 2.56 10.02 -1.33
C LYS A 235 1.82 11.27 -0.89
N ALA A 236 2.56 12.24 -0.34
CA ALA A 236 1.98 13.52 -0.01
C ALA A 236 1.52 14.13 -1.33
N ASP A 237 0.23 14.42 -1.43
CA ASP A 237 -0.29 15.14 -2.58
C ASP A 237 0.42 16.49 -2.63
N ASN A 238 1.34 16.62 -3.59
CA ASN A 238 2.08 17.86 -3.88
C ASN A 238 1.15 19.01 -4.30
N LEU A 239 -0.17 18.78 -4.30
CA LEU A 239 -1.22 19.79 -4.38
C LEU A 239 -0.94 20.97 -3.45
N ALA A 240 -0.49 20.73 -2.20
CA ALA A 240 -0.17 21.82 -1.28
C ALA A 240 0.92 22.77 -1.81
N ALA A 241 1.97 22.25 -2.45
CA ALA A 241 3.03 23.06 -3.03
C ALA A 241 2.57 23.86 -4.26
N ILE A 242 1.69 23.26 -5.08
CA ILE A 242 1.09 23.93 -6.24
C ILE A 242 0.22 25.12 -5.78
N TRP A 243 -0.59 24.93 -4.74
CA TRP A 243 -1.42 25.99 -4.18
C TRP A 243 -0.59 27.15 -3.59
N ILE A 244 0.52 26.86 -2.92
CA ILE A 244 1.44 27.89 -2.39
C ILE A 244 2.03 28.72 -3.53
N PHE A 245 2.46 28.08 -4.62
CA PHE A 245 3.04 28.78 -5.76
C PHE A 245 2.05 29.73 -6.45
N ILE A 246 0.80 29.27 -6.64
CA ILE A 246 -0.28 30.08 -7.24
C ILE A 246 -0.59 31.30 -6.35
N LEU A 247 -0.63 31.13 -5.03
CA LEU A 247 -0.90 32.22 -4.09
C LEU A 247 0.18 33.32 -4.16
N ILE A 248 1.45 32.93 -4.18
CA ILE A 248 2.58 33.87 -4.26
C ILE A 248 2.55 34.63 -5.60
N LEU A 249 2.34 33.93 -6.72
CA LEU A 249 2.28 34.54 -8.05
C LEU A 249 1.14 35.56 -8.13
N LEU A 250 -0.02 35.24 -7.58
CA LEU A 250 -1.17 36.12 -7.56
C LEU A 250 -0.90 37.38 -6.71
N ALA A 251 -0.27 37.23 -5.53
CA ALA A 251 0.10 38.36 -4.69
C ALA A 251 1.10 39.29 -5.39
N ALA A 252 2.10 38.75 -6.09
CA ALA A 252 3.06 39.52 -6.86
C ALA A 252 2.40 40.34 -7.98
N LEU A 253 1.45 39.74 -8.71
CA LEU A 253 0.69 40.46 -9.73
C LEU A 253 -0.12 41.62 -9.13
N LEU A 254 -0.78 41.41 -7.99
CA LEU A 254 -1.53 42.48 -7.32
C LEU A 254 -0.64 43.66 -6.91
N VAL A 255 0.55 43.39 -6.35
CA VAL A 255 1.51 44.45 -6.00
C VAL A 255 2.00 45.18 -7.26
N TYR A 256 2.29 44.44 -8.33
CA TYR A 256 2.71 45.04 -9.60
C TYR A 256 1.63 45.96 -10.20
N PHE A 257 0.39 45.49 -10.29
CA PHE A 257 -0.72 46.30 -10.84
C PHE A 257 -1.07 47.49 -9.95
N SER A 258 -1.12 47.31 -8.63
CA SER A 258 -1.41 48.41 -7.69
C SER A 258 -0.31 49.47 -7.70
N GLY A 259 0.96 49.06 -7.72
CA GLY A 259 2.11 49.95 -7.86
C GLY A 259 2.09 50.73 -9.19
N GLY A 260 1.78 50.06 -10.31
CA GLY A 260 1.65 50.70 -11.62
C GLY A 260 0.51 51.73 -11.69
N ILE A 261 -0.63 51.44 -11.06
CA ILE A 261 -1.75 52.40 -10.94
C ILE A 261 -1.33 53.58 -10.06
N PHE A 262 -0.70 53.34 -8.91
CA PHE A 262 -0.29 54.38 -7.98
C PHE A 262 0.77 55.31 -8.58
N TYR A 263 1.74 54.76 -9.31
CA TYR A 263 2.75 55.52 -10.03
C TYR A 263 2.13 56.46 -11.07
N LYS A 264 1.17 55.97 -11.86
CA LYS A 264 0.45 56.80 -12.85
C LYS A 264 -0.36 57.92 -12.18
N LEU A 265 -1.00 57.63 -11.04
CA LEU A 265 -1.78 58.61 -10.29
C LEU A 265 -0.93 59.71 -9.67
N LEU A 266 0.27 59.39 -9.18
CA LEU A 266 1.20 60.40 -8.65
C LEU A 266 1.75 61.30 -9.77
N LYS A 267 2.13 60.71 -10.91
CA LYS A 267 2.65 61.46 -12.06
C LYS A 267 1.62 62.45 -12.63
N GLN A 268 0.34 62.07 -12.72
CA GLN A 268 -0.73 62.98 -13.15
C GLN A 268 -0.95 64.17 -12.18
N ARG A 269 -0.68 64.01 -10.88
CA ARG A 269 -0.76 65.14 -9.95
C ARG A 269 0.38 66.14 -10.12
N GLN A 270 1.58 65.67 -10.49
CA GLN A 270 2.73 66.55 -10.70
C GLN A 270 2.64 67.36 -12.00
N SER A 271 1.92 66.91 -13.03
CA SER A 271 1.77 67.68 -14.28
C SER A 271 0.61 68.68 -14.28
N SER A 272 -0.10 68.82 -13.16
CA SER A 272 -1.26 69.72 -13.02
C SER A 272 -0.94 70.96 -12.16
N HIS A 273 0.35 71.17 -11.85
CA HIS A 273 0.91 72.35 -11.21
C HIS A 273 1.93 72.96 -12.17
#